data_AF-A0A1X1CV35-F1
#
_entry.id   AF-A0A1X1CV35-F1
#
_cell.length_a   1.000
_cell.length_b   1.000
_cell.length_c   1.000
_cell.angle_alpha   90.00
_cell.angle_beta   90.00
_cell.angle_gamma   90.00
#
_symmetry.space_group_name_H-M   'P 1'
#
loop_
_entity.id
_entity.type
_entity.pdbx_description
1 polymer ?
#
loop_
_entity_poly.entity_id
_entity_poly.type
_entity_poly.pdbx_seq_one_letter_code
_entity_poly.pdbx_strand_id
1 'polypeptide(L)' 'MKEGYYWVRDNDNPPEVWRYIRQYGWYRPCIAVPITLSSFKLMNYQIISDRLLPPGYTPL' A
#
# COMPACT_ATOMS: atom_id res chain seq x y z
N MET A 1 -1.30 -10.59 3.96
CA MET A 1 -2.09 -9.55 3.28
C MET A 1 -2.62 -10.03 1.93
N LYS A 2 -3.77 -9.52 1.52
CA LYS A 2 -4.33 -9.74 0.17
C LYS A 2 -3.78 -8.68 -0.79
N GLU A 3 -3.66 -8.98 -2.07
CA GLU A 3 -3.30 -7.96 -3.06
C GLU A 3 -4.40 -6.89 -3.16
N GLY A 4 -3.99 -5.64 -3.37
CA GLY A 4 -4.92 -4.51 -3.47
C GLY A 4 -4.32 -3.21 -2.97
N TYR A 5 -5.20 -2.24 -2.70
CA TYR A 5 -4.83 -0.90 -2.28
C TYR A 5 -5.01 -0.73 -0.77
N TYR A 6 -4.13 0.03 -0.13
CA TYR A 6 -4.13 0.28 1.31
C TYR A 6 -3.71 1.71 1.60
N TRP A 7 -4.23 2.30 2.68
CA TRP A 7 -3.66 3.53 3.22
C TRP A 7 -2.35 3.21 3.93
N VAL A 8 -1.29 3.88 3.49
CA VAL A 8 0.05 3.81 4.06
C VAL A 8 0.42 5.17 4.61
N ARG A 9 0.99 5.18 5.81
CA ARG A 9 1.51 6.37 6.49
C ARG A 9 3.03 6.34 6.52
N ASP A 10 3.61 7.48 6.20
CA ASP A 10 4.99 7.86 6.51
C ASP A 10 4.99 8.74 7.78
N ASN A 11 6.13 8.88 8.44
CA ASN A 11 6.26 9.81 9.57
C ASN A 11 6.18 11.27 9.14
N ASP A 12 6.71 11.61 7.97
CA ASP A 12 6.88 13.00 7.53
C ASP A 12 5.82 13.47 6.52
N ASN A 13 5.06 12.55 5.93
CA ASN A 13 4.14 12.84 4.83
C ASN A 13 2.69 12.46 5.18
N PRO A 14 1.68 13.15 4.58
CA PRO A 14 0.29 12.72 4.67
C PRO A 14 0.13 11.26 4.23
N PRO A 15 -0.86 10.52 4.78
CA PRO A 15 -1.13 9.16 4.32
C PRO A 15 -1.45 9.11 2.83
N GLU A 16 -0.96 8.07 2.16
CA GLU A 16 -1.13 7.85 0.74
C GLU A 16 -1.74 6.48 0.47
N VAL A 17 -2.38 6.31 -0.69
CA VAL A 17 -2.87 5.01 -1.13
C VAL A 17 -1.80 4.30 -1.93
N TRP A 18 -1.33 3.16 -1.43
CA TRP A 18 -0.32 2.33 -2.10
C TRP A 18 -0.93 1.01 -2.57
N ARG A 19 -0.35 0.43 -3.62
CA ARG A 19 -0.76 -0.88 -4.16
C ARG A 19 0.22 -1.97 -3.70
N TYR A 20 -0.30 -3.03 -3.09
CA TYR A 20 0.46 -4.24 -2.77
C TYR A 20 0.22 -5.33 -3.80
N ILE A 21 1.31 -5.87 -4.35
CA ILE A 21 1.33 -7.05 -5.22
C ILE A 21 2.30 -8.06 -4.59
N ARG A 22 1.86 -9.30 -4.35
CA ARG A 22 2.63 -10.30 -3.59
C ARG A 22 3.99 -10.60 -4.22
N GLN A 23 4.05 -10.66 -5.56
CA GLN A 23 5.28 -10.99 -6.30
C GLN A 23 6.32 -9.84 -6.28
N TYR A 24 5.88 -8.60 -6.17
CA TYR A 24 6.73 -7.43 -6.43
C TYR A 24 6.90 -6.50 -5.22
N GLY A 25 5.93 -6.46 -4.31
CA GLY A 25 5.93 -5.61 -3.12
C GLY A 25 4.96 -4.43 -3.24
N TRP A 26 5.42 -3.28 -2.74
CA TRP A 26 4.61 -2.08 -2.54
C TRP A 26 4.90 -1.00 -3.58
N TYR A 27 3.89 -0.61 -4.34
CA TYR A 27 3.97 0.50 -5.29
C TYR A 27 3.38 1.76 -4.66
N ARG A 28 4.19 2.82 -4.60
CA ARG A 28 3.73 4.16 -4.24
C ARG A 28 2.99 4.82 -5.41
N PRO A 29 2.18 5.87 -5.15
CA PRO A 29 1.72 6.77 -6.21
C PRO A 29 2.89 7.29 -7.05
N CYS A 30 2.69 7.37 -8.36
CA CYS A 30 3.62 7.99 -9.32
C CYS A 30 5.03 7.38 -9.42
N ILE A 31 5.31 6.23 -8.78
CA ILE A 31 6.61 5.54 -8.84
C ILE A 31 6.42 4.14 -9.45
N ALA A 32 7.17 3.86 -10.51
CA ALA A 32 7.09 2.58 -11.24
C ALA A 32 7.83 1.43 -10.55
N VAL A 33 8.81 1.74 -9.68
CA VAL A 33 9.63 0.74 -9.00
C VAL A 33 9.01 0.37 -7.65
N PRO A 34 8.68 -0.91 -7.40
CA PRO A 34 8.13 -1.32 -6.12
C PRO A 34 9.18 -1.35 -5.02
N ILE A 35 8.71 -1.13 -3.80
CA ILE A 35 9.49 -1.28 -2.58
C ILE A 35 9.25 -2.69 -2.02
N THR A 36 10.33 -3.41 -1.74
CA THR A 36 10.24 -4.74 -1.13
C THR A 36 9.67 -4.66 0.29
N LEU A 37 9.14 -5.77 0.82
CA LEU A 37 8.65 -5.80 2.20
C LEU A 37 9.73 -5.45 3.23
N SER A 38 10.98 -5.86 2.99
CA SER A 38 12.11 -5.55 3.86
C SER A 38 12.39 -4.04 3.90
N SER A 39 12.45 -3.41 2.72
CA SER A 39 12.62 -1.95 2.61
C SER A 39 11.44 -1.19 3.19
N PHE A 40 10.21 -1.68 3.00
CA PHE A 40 9.00 -1.08 3.58
C PHE A 40 9.10 -0.98 5.11
N LYS A 41 9.54 -2.06 5.76
CA LYS A 41 9.76 -2.12 7.21
C LYS A 41 10.92 -1.25 7.65
N LEU A 42 12.05 -1.29 6.93
CA LEU A 42 13.26 -0.53 7.27
C LEU A 42 13.01 0.99 7.22
N MET A 43 12.16 1.43 6.31
CA MET A 43 11.76 2.84 6.17
C MET A 43 10.62 3.23 7.12
N ASN A 44 10.21 2.34 8.04
CA ASN A 44 9.14 2.56 9.03
C ASN A 44 7.76 2.93 8.44
N TYR A 45 7.44 2.49 7.22
CA TYR A 45 6.09 2.66 6.68
C TYR A 45 5.08 1.84 7.46
N GLN A 46 3.89 2.41 7.68
CA GLN A 46 2.81 1.76 8.40
C GLN A 46 1.56 1.65 7.55
N ILE A 47 0.91 0.50 7.59
CA ILE A 47 -0.37 0.28 6.94
C ILE A 47 -1.45 0.62 7.96
N ILE A 48 -2.28 1.62 7.66
CA ILE A 48 -3.22 2.21 8.61
C ILE A 48 -4.69 1.91 8.26
N SER A 49 -4.94 1.02 7.31
CA SER A 49 -6.28 0.59 6.94
C SER A 49 -6.33 -0.89 6.56
N ASP A 50 -7.54 -1.43 6.56
CA ASP A 50 -7.85 -2.63 5.80
C ASP A 50 -7.71 -2.41 4.30
N ARG A 51 -7.76 -3.51 3.53
CA ARG A 51 -7.69 -3.46 2.07
C ARG A 51 -8.87 -2.64 1.53
N LEU A 52 -8.54 -1.61 0.76
CA LEU A 52 -9.53 -0.79 0.10
C LEU A 52 -10.25 -1.58 -0.97
N LEU A 53 -11.56 -1.35 -1.03
CA LEU A 53 -12.42 -1.89 -2.06
C LEU A 53 -12.43 -0.92 -3.26
N PRO A 54 -12.53 -1.43 -4.49
CA PRO A 54 -12.66 -0.57 -5.65
C PRO A 54 -13.94 0.28 -5.55
N PRO A 55 -13.95 1.48 -6.15
CA PRO A 55 -15.17 2.29 -6.24
C PRO A 55 -16.31 1.47 -6.86
N GLY A 56 -17.48 1.50 -6.25
CA GLY A 56 -18.65 0.73 -6.72
C GLY A 56 -18.65 -0.76 -6.32
N TYR A 57 -17.80 -1.17 -5.37
CA TYR A 57 -17.89 -2.52 -4.81
C TYR A 57 -19.20 -2.70 -4.02
N THR A 58 -20.06 -3.58 -4.51
CA THR A 58 -21.26 -4.05 -3.80
C THR A 58 -21.01 -5.50 -3.38
N PRO A 59 -21.00 -5.83 -2.07
CA PRO A 59 -20.95 -7.22 -1.64
C PRO A 59 -22.21 -7.94 -2.12
N LEU A 60 -22.02 -9.12 -2.73
CA LEU A 60 -23.10 -10.03 -3.15
C LEU A 60 -23.76 -10.71 -1.95
#